data_AF-A0A066UBX6-F1
#
_entry.id   AF-A0A066UBX6-F1
#
_cell.length_a   1.000
_cell.length_b   1.000
_cell.length_c   1.000
_cell.angle_alpha   90.00
_cell.angle_beta   90.00
_cell.angle_gamma   90.00
#
_symmetry.space_group_name_H-M   'P 1'
#
loop_
_entity.id
_entity.type
_entity.pdbx_description
1 polymer ?
#
loop_
_entity_poly.entity_id
_entity_poly.type
_entity_poly.pdbx_seq_one_letter_code
_entity_poly.pdbx_strand_id
1 'polypeptide(L)'
;MQYPAKKISLVTALIFALSACGGDKAPEKAPEPTKVETAPAATAEVPAENKAEVIQEPVKEPAKEAELAQAPEPVAEAPTETAAAPVEALSIEQGKERYEQTCKVCHDQGLLDAPKLSDKAEWAKRLEKGVDKLHEHSAKGFNKMPAQAVGAVTEAEVYAAVDYMLEQAK
;
A
#
# COMPACT_ATOMS: atom_id res chain seq x y z
N MET A 1 72.32 25.04 9.27
CA MET A 1 71.28 24.05 8.93
C MET A 1 70.30 24.76 8.00
N GLN A 2 70.53 24.88 6.69
CA GLN A 2 70.95 23.92 5.66
C GLN A 2 69.79 23.03 5.16
N TYR A 3 69.43 23.27 3.90
CA TYR A 3 68.51 22.60 2.95
C TYR A 3 68.47 21.05 2.93
N PRO A 4 67.55 20.39 2.16
CA PRO A 4 66.46 20.93 1.30
C PRO A 4 65.07 20.25 1.49
N ALA A 5 64.07 20.74 0.72
CA ALA A 5 62.81 20.04 0.48
C ALA A 5 63.00 18.72 -0.29
N LYS A 6 62.08 17.76 -0.12
CA LYS A 6 61.98 16.55 -0.95
C LYS A 6 60.53 16.26 -1.36
N LYS A 7 60.31 16.07 -2.66
CA LYS A 7 59.01 15.73 -3.25
C LYS A 7 58.65 14.28 -2.92
N ILE A 8 57.41 14.02 -2.54
CA ILE A 8 56.80 12.68 -2.67
C ILE A 8 55.54 12.86 -3.51
N SER A 9 55.57 12.30 -4.72
CA SER A 9 54.41 12.23 -5.62
C SER A 9 53.66 10.94 -5.34
N LEU A 10 52.33 11.01 -5.23
CA LEU A 10 51.47 9.83 -5.35
C LEU A 10 50.10 10.23 -5.90
N VAL A 11 50.07 10.53 -7.20
CA VAL A 11 48.84 10.76 -7.96
C VAL A 11 48.24 9.40 -8.32
N THR A 12 47.27 8.93 -7.53
CA THR A 12 46.49 7.71 -7.86
C THR A 12 45.29 8.07 -8.73
N ALA A 13 45.53 8.35 -10.02
CA ALA A 13 44.48 8.57 -11.00
C ALA A 13 43.87 7.21 -11.41
N LEU A 14 42.66 6.90 -10.92
CA LEU A 14 41.96 5.65 -11.22
C LEU A 14 41.06 5.82 -12.45
N ILE A 15 41.66 5.73 -13.63
CA ILE A 15 40.99 5.92 -14.92
C ILE A 15 40.23 4.65 -15.31
N PHE A 16 38.89 4.73 -15.36
CA PHE A 16 38.01 3.70 -15.92
C PHE A 16 37.45 4.18 -17.27
N ALA A 17 38.02 3.68 -18.38
CA ALA A 17 37.50 3.87 -19.73
C ALA A 17 38.06 2.79 -20.68
N LEU A 18 37.32 2.49 -21.76
CA LEU A 18 37.48 1.41 -22.78
C LEU A 18 36.60 0.17 -22.51
N SER A 19 35.84 -0.36 -23.49
CA SER A 19 35.37 0.25 -24.75
C SER A 19 34.11 -0.47 -25.24
N ALA A 20 33.29 0.20 -26.06
CA ALA A 20 32.26 -0.43 -26.88
C ALA A 20 32.79 -0.86 -28.27
N CYS A 21 31.90 -1.47 -29.06
CA CYS A 21 32.11 -2.14 -30.36
C CYS A 21 32.89 -3.48 -30.31
N GLY A 22 32.48 -4.57 -30.98
CA GLY A 22 31.23 -4.86 -31.71
C GLY A 22 31.45 -5.55 -33.07
N GLY A 23 30.84 -6.72 -33.30
CA GLY A 23 30.77 -7.35 -34.64
C GLY A 23 30.75 -8.90 -34.66
N ASP A 24 29.68 -9.46 -35.24
CA ASP A 24 29.54 -10.76 -35.94
C ASP A 24 30.22 -12.02 -35.32
N LYS A 25 29.51 -13.02 -34.75
CA LYS A 25 28.55 -13.90 -35.44
C LYS A 25 27.62 -14.70 -34.51
N ALA A 26 26.52 -15.15 -35.11
CA ALA A 26 25.49 -16.07 -34.58
C ALA A 26 25.81 -17.56 -34.97
N PRO A 27 25.00 -18.62 -34.65
CA PRO A 27 23.58 -18.58 -34.25
C PRO A 27 23.11 -19.55 -33.14
N GLU A 28 21.78 -19.49 -32.90
CA GLU A 28 20.90 -20.57 -32.41
C GLU A 28 20.90 -20.84 -30.88
N LYS A 29 19.77 -21.04 -30.16
CA LYS A 29 18.32 -21.17 -30.50
C LYS A 29 17.43 -20.71 -29.32
N ALA A 30 16.19 -20.31 -29.59
CA ALA A 30 15.12 -20.26 -28.58
C ALA A 30 14.47 -21.66 -28.39
N PRO A 31 13.73 -21.91 -27.30
CA PRO A 31 12.27 -21.70 -27.42
C PRO A 31 11.56 -21.18 -26.14
N GLU A 32 10.38 -20.61 -26.36
CA GLU A 32 9.36 -20.31 -25.33
C GLU A 32 8.50 -21.56 -25.00
N PRO A 33 7.72 -21.56 -23.87
CA PRO A 33 7.12 -22.78 -23.33
C PRO A 33 5.81 -23.20 -24.00
N THR A 34 5.54 -24.51 -24.03
CA THR A 34 4.31 -25.10 -24.59
C THR A 34 3.53 -25.95 -23.58
N LYS A 35 2.20 -25.79 -23.59
CA LYS A 35 1.21 -26.49 -22.75
C LYS A 35 0.21 -27.27 -23.62
N VAL A 36 0.12 -28.59 -23.40
CA VAL A 36 -0.99 -29.51 -23.78
C VAL A 36 -0.95 -30.64 -22.71
N GLU A 37 -2.01 -31.16 -22.07
CA GLU A 37 -3.30 -31.74 -22.53
C GLU A 37 -3.13 -32.96 -23.47
N THR A 38 -3.97 -34.03 -23.45
CA THR A 38 -5.28 -34.29 -22.82
C THR A 38 -5.47 -35.78 -22.41
N ALA A 39 -6.67 -36.22 -22.01
CA ALA A 39 -7.04 -37.59 -21.57
C ALA A 39 -7.42 -38.57 -22.72
N PRO A 40 -7.86 -39.83 -22.43
CA PRO A 40 -9.30 -40.14 -22.54
C PRO A 40 -9.86 -41.19 -21.51
N ALA A 41 -11.11 -41.66 -21.73
CA ALA A 41 -11.99 -42.43 -20.80
C ALA A 41 -12.10 -43.96 -21.18
N ALA A 42 -13.03 -44.84 -20.73
CA ALA A 42 -14.33 -44.73 -20.03
C ALA A 42 -14.87 -46.08 -19.43
N THR A 43 -15.94 -46.01 -18.58
CA THR A 43 -17.10 -46.98 -18.43
C THR A 43 -16.81 -48.42 -17.91
N ALA A 44 -17.60 -49.12 -17.05
CA ALA A 44 -18.97 -49.02 -16.45
C ALA A 44 -18.96 -49.54 -14.96
N GLU A 45 -20.01 -49.91 -14.19
CA GLU A 45 -21.50 -49.94 -14.30
C GLU A 45 -22.19 -49.87 -12.88
N VAL A 46 -23.33 -50.55 -12.61
CA VAL A 46 -24.14 -50.49 -11.35
C VAL A 46 -24.72 -51.89 -10.95
N PRO A 47 -25.23 -52.10 -9.71
CA PRO A 47 -26.69 -51.97 -9.43
C PRO A 47 -27.04 -51.40 -8.03
N ALA A 48 -28.34 -51.26 -7.71
CA ALA A 48 -28.88 -50.56 -6.52
C ALA A 48 -30.12 -51.28 -5.89
N GLU A 49 -30.95 -50.53 -5.11
CA GLU A 49 -32.28 -50.87 -4.50
C GLU A 49 -32.27 -51.18 -2.97
N ASN A 50 -33.23 -50.83 -2.08
CA ASN A 50 -34.63 -50.28 -2.09
C ASN A 50 -34.74 -49.17 -0.97
N LYS A 51 -35.39 -47.99 -1.14
CA LYS A 51 -36.78 -47.57 -0.71
C LYS A 51 -37.10 -47.75 0.80
N ALA A 52 -37.94 -46.98 1.51
CA ALA A 52 -38.87 -45.84 1.26
C ALA A 52 -38.78 -44.83 2.46
N GLU A 53 -39.55 -43.73 2.66
CA GLU A 53 -40.88 -43.28 2.20
C GLU A 53 -41.02 -41.72 2.21
N VAL A 54 -42.15 -41.17 1.76
CA VAL A 54 -42.37 -39.74 1.43
C VAL A 54 -43.70 -39.19 1.98
N ILE A 55 -43.68 -38.02 2.62
CA ILE A 55 -44.81 -37.06 2.77
C ILE A 55 -44.17 -35.65 2.78
N GLN A 56 -44.18 -34.85 1.70
CA GLN A 56 -45.26 -33.98 1.19
C GLN A 56 -45.75 -32.86 2.14
N GLU A 57 -45.16 -31.67 1.97
CA GLU A 57 -45.80 -30.34 1.73
C GLU A 57 -47.12 -29.93 2.45
N PRO A 58 -47.32 -28.62 2.80
CA PRO A 58 -47.04 -27.50 1.87
C PRO A 58 -46.49 -26.17 2.42
N VAL A 59 -46.03 -25.38 1.44
CA VAL A 59 -45.63 -23.97 1.45
C VAL A 59 -46.39 -22.99 2.37
N LYS A 60 -45.66 -21.97 2.85
CA LYS A 60 -46.07 -20.57 2.62
C LYS A 60 -44.89 -19.60 2.51
N GLU A 61 -44.51 -19.28 1.29
CA GLU A 61 -43.86 -18.00 0.94
C GLU A 61 -44.96 -16.89 0.80
N PRO A 62 -44.63 -15.58 0.72
CA PRO A 62 -43.85 -15.02 -0.39
C PRO A 62 -42.71 -14.08 0.01
N ALA A 63 -41.68 -14.05 -0.82
CA ALA A 63 -40.69 -12.99 -0.86
C ALA A 63 -41.32 -11.64 -1.21
N LYS A 64 -40.57 -10.56 -0.96
CA LYS A 64 -40.69 -9.35 -1.78
C LYS A 64 -39.32 -8.75 -2.07
N GLU A 65 -38.78 -9.17 -3.21
CA GLU A 65 -37.80 -8.37 -3.95
C GLU A 65 -38.39 -6.98 -4.24
N ALA A 66 -37.57 -5.94 -4.16
CA ALA A 66 -37.93 -4.59 -4.60
C ALA A 66 -36.68 -3.91 -5.20
N GLU A 67 -36.44 -4.22 -6.47
CA GLU A 67 -35.33 -3.72 -7.28
C GLU A 67 -35.60 -2.29 -7.82
N LEU A 68 -34.52 -1.55 -8.10
CA LEU A 68 -34.47 -0.24 -8.80
C LEU A 68 -35.13 0.96 -8.04
N ALA A 69 -34.60 2.19 -8.06
CA ALA A 69 -33.58 2.79 -8.93
C ALA A 69 -32.87 4.02 -8.31
N GLN A 70 -31.87 4.53 -9.04
CA GLN A 70 -31.35 5.91 -9.08
C GLN A 70 -30.62 6.49 -7.84
N ALA A 71 -29.41 6.98 -8.11
CA ALA A 71 -28.69 7.92 -7.26
C ALA A 71 -29.05 9.38 -7.64
N PRO A 72 -29.00 10.32 -6.69
CA PRO A 72 -28.63 11.70 -6.94
C PRO A 72 -27.11 11.91 -6.78
N GLU A 73 -26.60 12.94 -7.45
CA GLU A 73 -25.20 13.40 -7.36
C GLU A 73 -24.89 14.10 -6.01
N PRO A 74 -23.62 14.33 -5.63
CA PRO A 74 -23.27 14.49 -4.23
C PRO A 74 -23.73 15.81 -3.63
N VAL A 75 -24.41 15.74 -2.48
CA VAL A 75 -24.45 16.85 -1.52
C VAL A 75 -23.02 17.14 -1.06
N ALA A 76 -22.50 18.28 -1.48
CA ALA A 76 -21.22 18.78 -1.00
C ALA A 76 -21.37 19.24 0.46
N GLU A 77 -21.11 18.33 1.39
CA GLU A 77 -20.88 18.68 2.79
C GLU A 77 -19.61 19.52 2.88
N ALA A 78 -19.77 20.84 2.78
CA ALA A 78 -18.72 21.79 3.09
C ALA A 78 -18.30 21.55 4.55
N PRO A 79 -17.02 21.24 4.84
CA PRO A 79 -16.61 20.92 6.19
C PRO A 79 -16.77 22.16 7.05
N THR A 80 -17.76 22.15 7.96
CA THR A 80 -17.87 23.15 9.01
C THR A 80 -16.61 23.08 9.86
N GLU A 81 -15.79 24.12 9.79
CA GLU A 81 -14.50 24.20 10.48
C GLU A 81 -14.72 24.43 11.98
N THR A 82 -15.13 23.36 12.66
CA THR A 82 -14.96 23.23 14.10
C THR A 82 -13.47 23.29 14.37
N ALA A 83 -13.01 24.46 14.85
CA ALA A 83 -11.64 24.63 15.30
C ALA A 83 -11.31 23.53 16.32
N ALA A 84 -10.34 22.68 15.98
CA ALA A 84 -9.93 21.58 16.84
C ALA A 84 -9.41 22.13 18.17
N ALA A 85 -9.75 21.46 19.28
CA ALA A 85 -9.12 21.76 20.55
C ALA A 85 -7.60 21.49 20.45
N PRO A 86 -6.74 22.26 21.13
CA PRO A 86 -5.30 22.04 21.09
C PRO A 86 -4.95 20.62 21.58
N VAL A 87 -4.34 19.82 20.71
CA VAL A 87 -3.77 18.52 21.05
C VAL A 87 -2.32 18.74 21.48
N GLU A 88 -1.90 18.11 22.59
CA GLU A 88 -0.53 18.22 23.09
C GLU A 88 0.45 17.55 22.11
N ALA A 89 1.49 18.27 21.68
CA ALA A 89 2.47 17.76 20.73
C ALA A 89 3.47 16.80 21.42
N LEU A 90 3.65 15.62 20.83
CA LEU A 90 4.64 14.61 21.24
C LEU A 90 5.90 14.67 20.34
N SER A 91 6.97 13.99 20.74
CA SER A 91 8.23 14.05 19.99
C SER A 91 8.21 13.20 18.71
N ILE A 92 9.10 13.53 17.76
CA ILE A 92 9.27 12.78 16.51
C ILE A 92 9.72 11.33 16.78
N GLU A 93 10.46 11.07 17.86
CA GLU A 93 10.82 9.71 18.28
C GLU A 93 9.59 8.90 18.72
N GLN A 94 8.66 9.51 19.45
CA GLN A 94 7.39 8.87 19.81
C GLN A 94 6.53 8.62 18.57
N GLY A 95 6.52 9.58 17.63
CA GLY A 95 5.90 9.44 16.32
C GLY A 95 6.49 8.30 15.49
N LYS A 96 7.82 8.16 15.49
CA LYS A 96 8.53 7.05 14.84
C LYS A 96 8.14 5.71 15.44
N GLU A 97 8.06 5.59 16.77
CA GLU A 97 7.63 4.35 17.41
C GLU A 97 6.20 4.00 17.00
N ARG A 98 5.27 4.96 17.06
CA ARG A 98 3.87 4.76 16.64
C ARG A 98 3.76 4.40 15.15
N TYR A 99 4.59 4.99 14.30
CA TYR A 99 4.71 4.60 12.88
C TYR A 99 5.14 3.14 12.73
N GLU A 100 6.21 2.72 13.42
CA GLU A 100 6.74 1.36 13.35
C GLU A 100 5.76 0.31 13.91
N GLN A 101 5.01 0.65 14.96
CA GLN A 101 3.98 -0.20 15.57
C GLN A 101 2.75 -0.45 14.68
N THR A 102 2.32 0.51 13.86
CA THR A 102 1.03 0.41 13.15
C THR A 102 1.03 1.00 11.74
N CYS A 103 1.51 2.22 11.53
CA CYS A 103 1.37 2.89 10.22
C CYS A 103 2.23 2.24 9.11
N LYS A 104 3.41 1.70 9.47
CA LYS A 104 4.38 1.08 8.56
C LYS A 104 3.79 -0.06 7.72
N VAL A 105 2.82 -0.82 8.25
CA VAL A 105 2.24 -1.99 7.55
C VAL A 105 1.61 -1.64 6.20
N CYS A 106 1.08 -0.42 6.05
CA CYS A 106 0.58 0.08 4.77
C CYS A 106 1.56 1.06 4.10
N HIS A 107 2.09 2.02 4.86
CA HIS A 107 2.83 3.16 4.30
C HIS A 107 4.28 2.87 3.90
N ASP A 108 4.85 1.72 4.27
CA ASP A 108 6.21 1.37 3.84
C ASP A 108 6.28 0.98 2.36
N GLN A 109 5.34 0.13 1.93
CA GLN A 109 5.31 -0.46 0.59
C GLN A 109 4.12 0.00 -0.26
N GLY A 110 3.18 0.76 0.32
CA GLY A 110 1.98 1.27 -0.36
C GLY A 110 0.85 0.25 -0.47
N LEU A 111 0.61 -0.53 0.59
CA LEU A 111 -0.49 -1.48 0.64
C LEU A 111 -1.84 -0.75 0.57
N LEU A 112 -2.82 -1.33 -0.12
CA LEU A 112 -4.16 -0.72 -0.34
C LEU A 112 -4.12 0.69 -0.97
N ASP A 113 -3.12 0.96 -1.81
CA ASP A 113 -2.84 2.26 -2.44
C ASP A 113 -2.47 3.39 -1.44
N ALA A 114 -1.98 3.02 -0.26
CA ALA A 114 -1.45 3.99 0.71
C ALA A 114 -0.24 4.76 0.13
N PRO A 115 -0.09 6.07 0.42
CA PRO A 115 1.10 6.83 0.02
C PRO A 115 2.34 6.24 0.69
N LYS A 116 3.34 5.88 -0.13
CA LYS A 116 4.60 5.31 0.37
C LYS A 116 5.41 6.37 1.08
N LEU A 117 6.03 6.04 2.20
CA LEU A 117 6.87 6.98 2.97
C LEU A 117 8.00 7.59 2.13
N SER A 118 8.51 6.85 1.14
CA SER A 118 9.55 7.29 0.22
C SER A 118 9.06 8.10 -0.99
N ASP A 119 7.74 8.20 -1.24
CA ASP A 119 7.19 8.95 -2.38
C ASP A 119 6.97 10.42 -2.02
N LYS A 120 8.07 11.17 -2.02
CA LYS A 120 8.10 12.61 -1.74
C LYS A 120 7.16 13.43 -2.65
N ALA A 121 6.97 12.99 -3.89
CA ALA A 121 6.12 13.68 -4.85
C ALA A 121 4.63 13.52 -4.52
N GLU A 122 4.22 12.35 -4.03
CA GLU A 122 2.86 12.11 -3.53
C GLU A 122 2.61 12.79 -2.18
N TRP A 123 3.60 12.86 -1.28
CA TRP A 123 3.47 13.62 -0.02
C TRP A 123 3.41 15.13 -0.23
N ALA A 124 4.12 15.69 -1.22
CA ALA A 124 4.03 17.11 -1.56
C ALA A 124 2.60 17.53 -1.91
N LYS A 125 1.90 16.77 -2.77
CA LYS A 125 0.48 17.01 -3.13
C LYS A 125 -0.47 16.93 -1.93
N ARG A 126 -0.12 16.13 -0.92
CA ARG A 126 -0.91 15.95 0.30
C ARG A 126 -0.73 17.12 1.26
N LEU A 127 0.49 17.64 1.36
CA LEU A 127 0.80 18.87 2.11
C LEU A 127 0.09 20.12 1.56
N GLU A 128 -0.30 20.15 0.27
CA GLU A 128 -1.18 21.21 -0.28
C GLU A 128 -2.55 21.31 0.42
N LYS A 129 -2.95 20.31 1.21
CA LYS A 129 -4.19 20.30 2.01
C LYS A 129 -4.00 20.76 3.46
N GLY A 130 -2.78 21.11 3.85
CA GLY A 130 -2.42 21.46 5.22
C GLY A 130 -2.14 20.24 6.10
N VAL A 131 -1.25 20.41 7.09
CA VAL A 131 -0.86 19.33 8.03
C VAL A 131 -2.06 18.92 8.89
N ASP A 132 -2.83 19.89 9.38
CA ASP A 132 -4.01 19.68 10.25
C ASP A 132 -5.06 18.73 9.63
N LYS A 133 -5.19 18.71 8.29
CA LYS A 133 -6.08 17.79 7.58
C LYS A 133 -5.49 16.38 7.45
N LEU A 134 -4.16 16.25 7.37
CA LEU A 134 -3.48 14.95 7.42
C LEU A 134 -3.52 14.35 8.83
N HIS A 135 -3.36 15.19 9.86
CA HIS A 135 -3.62 14.86 11.27
C HIS A 135 -5.06 14.35 11.46
N GLU A 136 -6.06 15.17 11.12
CA GLU A 136 -7.48 14.83 11.25
C GLU A 136 -7.86 13.53 10.51
N HIS A 137 -7.47 13.39 9.24
CA HIS A 137 -7.75 12.19 8.44
C HIS A 137 -7.04 10.94 8.96
N SER A 138 -5.90 11.08 9.63
CA SER A 138 -5.18 9.94 10.23
C SER A 138 -5.81 9.50 11.55
N ALA A 139 -6.19 10.44 12.42
CA ALA A 139 -6.86 10.12 13.67
C ALA A 139 -8.25 9.51 13.43
N LYS A 140 -9.08 10.19 12.64
CA LYS A 140 -10.51 9.86 12.43
C LYS A 140 -10.75 8.87 11.28
N GLY A 141 -9.75 8.61 10.45
CA GLY A 141 -9.83 7.76 9.27
C GLY A 141 -10.31 8.51 8.02
N PHE A 142 -9.91 8.04 6.84
CA PHE A 142 -10.25 8.66 5.55
C PHE A 142 -10.07 7.68 4.38
N ASN A 143 -11.11 7.54 3.54
CA ASN A 143 -11.13 6.59 2.42
C ASN A 143 -10.75 5.15 2.84
N LYS A 144 -9.60 4.64 2.37
CA LYS A 144 -9.07 3.31 2.70
C LYS A 144 -8.25 3.26 3.99
N MET A 145 -7.93 4.42 4.59
CA MET A 145 -7.17 4.52 5.83
C MET A 145 -8.12 4.43 7.04
N PRO A 146 -8.02 3.40 7.90
CA PRO A 146 -8.84 3.30 9.09
C PRO A 146 -8.39 4.32 10.15
N ALA A 147 -9.31 4.72 11.04
CA ALA A 147 -9.02 5.58 12.19
C ALA A 147 -7.87 5.01 13.03
N GLN A 148 -6.85 5.82 13.31
CA GLN A 148 -5.69 5.42 14.12
C GLN A 148 -5.83 5.79 15.59
N ALA A 149 -6.65 6.79 15.94
CA ALA A 149 -6.92 7.21 17.31
C ALA A 149 -8.06 6.37 17.90
N VAL A 150 -7.72 5.13 18.29
CA VAL A 150 -8.69 4.11 18.71
C VAL A 150 -8.28 3.40 20.00
N GLY A 151 -9.26 3.13 20.86
CA GLY A 151 -9.04 2.44 22.13
C GLY A 151 -8.24 3.31 23.11
N ALA A 152 -6.97 2.95 23.33
CA ALA A 152 -6.04 3.69 24.18
C ALA A 152 -5.13 4.66 23.40
N VAL A 153 -5.14 4.61 22.06
CA VAL A 153 -4.29 5.47 21.21
C VAL A 153 -4.92 6.85 21.09
N THR A 154 -4.18 7.87 21.52
CA THR A 154 -4.58 9.28 21.48
C THR A 154 -4.40 9.91 20.09
N GLU A 155 -5.10 11.03 19.83
CA GLU A 155 -4.84 11.84 18.63
C GLU A 155 -3.38 12.35 18.60
N ALA A 156 -2.81 12.69 19.76
CA ALA A 156 -1.42 13.17 19.90
C ALA A 156 -0.38 12.17 19.37
N GLU A 157 -0.51 10.88 19.70
CA GLU A 157 0.36 9.82 19.18
C GLU A 157 0.23 9.65 17.66
N VAL A 158 -0.99 9.79 17.13
CA VAL A 158 -1.23 9.71 15.68
C VAL A 158 -0.65 10.93 14.96
N TYR A 159 -0.80 12.13 15.52
CA TYR A 159 -0.29 13.36 14.92
C TYR A 159 1.24 13.35 14.86
N ALA A 160 1.90 12.92 15.95
CA ALA A 160 3.35 12.71 15.94
C ALA A 160 3.80 11.64 14.92
N ALA A 161 3.01 10.57 14.72
CA ALA A 161 3.31 9.57 13.69
C ALA A 161 3.22 10.16 12.27
N VAL A 162 2.22 11.02 12.02
CA VAL A 162 2.11 11.78 10.76
C VAL A 162 3.29 12.75 10.62
N ASP A 163 3.68 13.46 11.67
CA ASP A 163 4.78 14.42 11.62
C ASP A 163 6.13 13.74 11.34
N TYR A 164 6.40 12.60 11.97
CA TYR A 164 7.53 11.73 11.63
C TYR A 164 7.49 11.33 10.14
N MET A 165 6.33 10.90 9.64
CA MET A 165 6.17 10.51 8.23
C MET A 165 6.43 11.68 7.28
N LEU A 166 5.90 12.87 7.61
CA LEU A 166 6.12 14.11 6.88
C LEU A 166 7.59 14.57 6.96
N GLU A 167 8.35 14.22 7.99
CA GLU A 167 9.79 14.46 8.03
C GLU A 167 10.59 13.54 7.12
N GLN A 168 10.26 12.25 7.01
CA GLN A 168 10.98 11.36 6.09
C GLN A 168 10.64 11.63 4.61
N ALA A 169 9.47 12.23 4.36
CA ALA A 169 8.97 12.56 3.02
C ALA A 169 9.45 13.91 2.44
N LYS A 170 10.23 14.70 3.19
CA LYS A 170 10.89 15.96 2.74
C LYS A 170 12.22 15.65 2.05
#